data_AF-A0A2N5ZST6-F1
#
_entry.id   AF-A0A2N5ZST6-F1
#
_cell.length_a   1.000
_cell.length_b   1.000
_cell.length_c   1.000
_cell.angle_alpha   90.00
_cell.angle_beta   90.00
_cell.angle_gamma   90.00
#
_symmetry.space_group_name_H-M   'P 1'
#
loop_
_entity.id
_entity.type
_entity.pdbx_description
1 polymer ?
#
loop_
_entity_poly.entity_id
_entity_poly.type
_entity_poly.pdbx_seq_one_letter_code
_entity_poly.pdbx_strand_id
1 'polypeptide(L)'
;MGTYIEENIPDVKVIYTRTKDVFIPLDERAQIANKNKADLFISIHLNGNLNTKAYGTETYAMGLHKTDGNLEVAKIENSAILFEEDYSTKYEGFDPSSAESYIIFSFLQNTYLEQSLNYASHVEHEFKNRALRKSRGVKQAGFLVLWKTTMPSVLVEAGFLTNPQEERYLMSSAGQEYIASAIYRAFKNYKASIDAKSQFVAKIDSSLIKQSEEIIESNYYADTSSSKVHFKVQIASSSNSIPVHSDFFKGFENVEEFKFDNYYKYTVGSTSSFEKIVEYKKIVEQTFPDAFIIAIDENLNLVPINEALNRIKM
;
A
#
# COMPACT_ATOMS: atom_id res chain seq x y z
N MET A 1 14.53 17.07 0.73
CA MET A 1 13.12 16.60 0.70
C MET A 1 12.45 16.83 2.04
N GLY A 2 12.89 16.19 3.12
CA GLY A 2 12.23 16.36 4.42
C GLY A 2 12.20 17.82 4.89
N THR A 3 13.27 18.59 4.70
CA THR A 3 13.29 20.05 4.92
C THR A 3 12.16 20.78 4.18
N TYR A 4 11.91 20.46 2.90
CA TYR A 4 10.79 21.05 2.17
C TYR A 4 9.44 20.73 2.81
N ILE A 5 9.25 19.50 3.29
CA ILE A 5 8.01 19.10 3.95
C ILE A 5 7.85 19.85 5.28
N GLU A 6 8.88 19.83 6.13
CA GLU A 6 8.89 20.48 7.45
C GLU A 6 8.63 21.99 7.35
N GLU A 7 9.22 22.66 6.35
CA GLU A 7 9.07 24.11 6.19
C GLU A 7 7.73 24.54 5.56
N ASN A 8 7.10 23.67 4.76
CA ASN A 8 5.95 24.06 3.93
C ASN A 8 4.63 23.36 4.28
N ILE A 9 4.67 22.31 5.11
CA ILE A 9 3.51 21.50 5.48
C ILE A 9 3.54 21.27 7.00
N PRO A 10 3.13 22.28 7.80
CA PRO A 10 3.36 22.30 9.25
C PRO A 10 2.57 21.24 10.02
N ASP A 11 1.53 20.66 9.42
CA ASP A 11 0.74 19.56 9.97
C ASP A 11 1.36 18.17 9.69
N VAL A 12 2.53 18.11 9.03
CA VAL A 12 3.23 16.86 8.74
C VAL A 12 4.50 16.74 9.57
N LYS A 13 4.66 15.58 10.22
CA LYS A 13 5.88 15.22 10.94
C LYS A 13 6.75 14.31 10.07
N VAL A 14 7.98 14.73 9.79
CA VAL A 14 8.97 13.89 9.08
C VAL A 14 9.75 13.05 10.09
N ILE A 15 9.89 11.75 9.79
CA ILE A 15 10.67 10.80 10.58
C ILE A 15 11.73 10.20 9.67
N TYR A 16 12.99 10.33 10.07
CA TYR A 16 14.12 9.76 9.36
C TYR A 16 14.53 8.43 10.01
N THR A 17 14.80 7.41 9.20
CA THR A 17 15.40 6.15 9.68
C THR A 17 16.85 6.34 10.13
N ARG A 18 17.56 7.32 9.55
CA ARG A 18 18.86 7.82 9.98
C ARG A 18 19.10 9.25 9.50
N THR A 19 19.92 9.99 10.25
CA THR A 19 20.42 11.33 9.86
C THR A 19 21.94 11.39 9.80
N LYS A 20 22.61 10.25 10.05
CA LYS A 20 24.07 10.08 10.04
C LYS A 20 24.44 8.93 9.12
N ASP A 21 25.73 8.83 8.82
CA ASP A 21 26.28 7.74 8.04
C ASP A 21 26.50 6.50 8.91
N VAL A 22 25.41 5.77 9.15
CA VAL A 22 25.38 4.54 9.94
C VAL A 22 24.52 3.51 9.21
N PHE A 23 24.91 2.24 9.33
CA PHE A 23 24.12 1.14 8.80
C PHE A 23 22.86 0.94 9.67
N ILE A 24 21.69 0.86 9.03
CA ILE A 24 20.43 0.50 9.67
C ILE A 24 19.90 -0.76 8.95
N PRO A 25 19.74 -1.89 9.66
CA PRO A 25 19.13 -3.11 9.16
C PRO A 25 17.81 -2.89 8.40
N LEU A 26 17.51 -3.73 7.41
CA LEU A 26 16.32 -3.51 6.56
C LEU A 26 15.01 -3.60 7.34
N ASP A 27 14.89 -4.57 8.25
CA ASP A 27 13.71 -4.72 9.10
C ASP A 27 13.53 -3.54 10.07
N GLU A 28 14.62 -3.00 10.62
CA GLU A 28 14.60 -1.90 11.59
C GLU A 28 14.01 -0.65 10.95
N ARG A 29 14.30 -0.40 9.66
CA ARG A 29 13.70 0.71 8.90
C ARG A 29 12.18 0.64 8.89
N ALA A 30 11.62 -0.53 8.62
CA ALA A 30 10.18 -0.76 8.66
C ALA A 30 9.63 -0.65 10.10
N GLN A 31 10.35 -1.19 11.09
CA GLN A 31 9.95 -1.07 12.50
C GLN A 31 9.91 0.38 12.99
N ILE A 32 10.85 1.23 12.58
CA ILE A 32 10.84 2.66 12.91
C ILE A 32 9.55 3.30 12.39
N ALA A 33 9.17 3.02 11.15
CA ALA A 33 7.93 3.55 10.57
C ALA A 33 6.68 3.06 11.32
N ASN A 34 6.59 1.75 11.58
CA ASN A 34 5.45 1.14 12.27
C ASN A 34 5.30 1.64 13.71
N LYS A 35 6.40 1.69 14.48
CA LYS A 35 6.40 2.17 15.87
C LYS A 35 5.93 3.62 15.98
N ASN A 36 6.25 4.43 14.97
CA ASN A 36 5.81 5.82 14.91
C ASN A 36 4.43 6.01 14.26
N LYS A 37 3.76 4.92 13.84
CA LYS A 37 2.46 4.96 13.16
C LYS A 37 2.48 5.88 11.94
N ALA A 38 3.53 5.80 11.14
CA ALA A 38 3.67 6.66 9.96
C ALA A 38 2.53 6.43 8.95
N ASP A 39 2.05 7.50 8.32
CA ASP A 39 0.99 7.44 7.30
C ASP A 39 1.52 7.11 5.88
N LEU A 40 2.83 7.29 5.66
CA LEU A 40 3.50 7.02 4.39
C LEU A 40 4.97 6.71 4.65
N PHE A 41 5.48 5.65 4.01
CA PHE A 41 6.90 5.28 4.04
C PHE A 41 7.57 5.50 2.67
N ILE A 42 8.73 6.17 2.66
CA ILE A 42 9.48 6.48 1.44
C ILE A 42 10.93 6.04 1.64
N SER A 43 11.35 4.99 0.93
CA SER A 43 12.75 4.59 0.83
C SER A 43 13.39 5.28 -0.37
N ILE A 44 14.52 5.98 -0.19
CA ILE A 44 15.21 6.70 -1.27
C ILE A 44 16.50 5.95 -1.61
N HIS A 45 16.64 5.55 -2.86
CA HIS A 45 17.74 4.76 -3.40
C HIS A 45 18.28 5.39 -4.69
N LEU A 46 19.50 4.95 -5.05
CA LEU A 46 20.13 5.23 -6.33
C LEU A 46 20.53 3.90 -6.93
N ASN A 47 20.02 3.63 -8.12
CA ASN A 47 20.10 2.34 -8.77
C ASN A 47 21.53 2.07 -9.26
N GLY A 48 21.83 0.79 -9.51
CA GLY A 48 23.06 0.33 -10.14
C GLY A 48 22.75 -0.75 -11.16
N ASN A 49 23.36 -0.65 -12.34
CA ASN A 49 23.20 -1.67 -13.39
C ASN A 49 24.54 -1.96 -14.09
N LEU A 50 24.76 -3.22 -14.47
CA LEU A 50 25.92 -3.63 -15.27
C LEU A 50 25.98 -2.89 -16.62
N ASN A 51 24.82 -2.59 -17.20
CA ASN A 51 24.72 -1.68 -18.33
C ASN A 51 24.82 -0.23 -17.83
N THR A 52 26.03 0.32 -17.88
CA THR A 52 26.36 1.70 -17.49
C THR A 52 25.68 2.78 -18.35
N LYS A 53 24.96 2.41 -19.41
CA LYS A 53 24.12 3.32 -20.20
C LYS A 53 22.71 3.47 -19.64
N ALA A 54 22.29 2.65 -18.68
CA ALA A 54 21.00 2.82 -18.01
C ALA A 54 20.94 4.19 -17.32
N TYR A 55 19.80 4.88 -17.42
CA TYR A 55 19.57 6.19 -16.82
C TYR A 55 18.08 6.43 -16.63
N GLY A 56 17.74 7.37 -15.75
CA GLY A 56 16.37 7.75 -15.43
C GLY A 56 15.93 7.31 -14.04
N THR A 57 14.65 7.50 -13.75
CA THR A 57 14.04 7.21 -12.45
C THR A 57 13.09 6.03 -12.54
N GLU A 58 12.93 5.32 -11.43
CA GLU A 58 11.92 4.28 -11.27
C GLU A 58 11.33 4.39 -9.87
N THR A 59 10.06 4.08 -9.68
CA THR A 59 9.47 4.03 -8.34
C THR A 59 8.72 2.72 -8.15
N TYR A 60 8.99 2.04 -7.05
CA TYR A 60 8.50 0.70 -6.75
C TYR A 60 7.51 0.73 -5.59
N ALA A 61 6.43 -0.03 -5.72
CA ALA A 61 5.60 -0.46 -4.60
C ALA A 61 5.84 -1.95 -4.32
N MET A 62 5.48 -2.41 -3.13
CA MET A 62 5.54 -3.84 -2.80
C MET A 62 4.60 -4.66 -3.70
N GLY A 63 5.09 -5.74 -4.30
CA GLY A 63 4.25 -6.65 -5.04
C GLY A 63 5.04 -7.67 -5.86
N LEU A 64 4.33 -8.43 -6.68
CA LEU A 64 4.95 -9.39 -7.58
C LEU A 64 5.74 -8.66 -8.67
N HIS A 65 6.98 -9.11 -8.88
CA HIS A 65 7.79 -8.61 -9.99
C HIS A 65 7.13 -9.02 -11.31
N LYS A 66 6.96 -8.05 -12.22
CA LYS A 66 6.37 -8.29 -13.54
C LYS A 66 7.39 -8.69 -14.60
N THR A 67 8.67 -8.47 -14.32
CA THR A 67 9.79 -8.69 -15.25
C THR A 67 11.03 -9.13 -14.47
N ASP A 68 11.95 -9.82 -15.14
CA ASP A 68 13.23 -10.26 -14.56
C ASP A 68 14.06 -9.09 -14.05
N GLY A 69 14.06 -7.97 -14.78
CA GLY A 69 14.78 -6.76 -14.36
C GLY A 69 14.27 -6.16 -13.04
N ASN A 70 12.97 -6.29 -12.72
CA ASN A 70 12.47 -5.84 -11.42
C ASN A 70 12.91 -6.79 -10.29
N LEU A 71 13.00 -8.09 -10.58
CA LEU A 71 13.51 -9.06 -9.63
C LEU A 71 14.98 -8.83 -9.33
N GLU A 72 15.82 -8.60 -10.35
CA GLU A 72 17.26 -8.32 -10.17
C GLU A 72 17.51 -7.12 -9.24
N VAL A 73 16.77 -6.02 -9.43
CA VAL A 73 16.86 -4.86 -8.54
C VAL A 73 16.49 -5.26 -7.10
N ALA A 74 15.40 -5.99 -6.92
CA ALA A 74 15.01 -6.47 -5.59
C ALA A 74 16.04 -7.43 -4.96
N LYS A 75 16.73 -8.25 -5.75
CA LYS A 75 17.83 -9.11 -5.25
C LYS A 75 19.00 -8.29 -4.73
N ILE A 76 19.41 -7.28 -5.50
CA ILE A 76 20.51 -6.37 -5.11
C ILE A 76 20.15 -5.62 -3.84
N GLU A 77 18.96 -4.99 -3.79
CA GLU A 77 18.54 -4.21 -2.61
C GLU A 77 18.35 -5.08 -1.37
N ASN A 78 17.80 -6.29 -1.52
CA ASN A 78 17.64 -7.23 -0.40
C ASN A 78 18.97 -7.87 0.04
N SER A 79 20.02 -7.86 -0.79
CA SER A 79 21.34 -8.41 -0.41
C SER A 79 21.98 -7.65 0.76
N ALA A 80 21.50 -6.45 1.10
CA ALA A 80 21.94 -5.70 2.26
C ALA A 80 21.75 -6.46 3.59
N ILE A 81 20.84 -7.45 3.65
CA ILE A 81 20.69 -8.30 4.84
C ILE A 81 21.93 -9.15 5.14
N LEU A 82 22.78 -9.41 4.15
CA LEU A 82 23.99 -10.23 4.33
C LEU A 82 25.05 -9.52 5.18
N PHE A 83 24.88 -8.22 5.44
CA PHE A 83 25.71 -7.45 6.38
C PHE A 83 25.19 -7.53 7.83
N GLU A 84 24.06 -8.19 8.07
CA GLU A 84 23.46 -8.39 9.40
C GLU A 84 23.95 -9.72 10.02
N GLU A 85 24.45 -9.69 11.26
CA GLU A 85 25.05 -10.87 11.92
C GLU A 85 24.05 -12.04 12.09
N ASP A 86 22.76 -11.75 12.25
CA ASP A 86 21.69 -12.72 12.55
C ASP A 86 20.69 -12.93 11.39
N TYR A 87 21.07 -12.56 10.16
CA TYR A 87 20.15 -12.50 9.01
C TYR A 87 19.36 -13.81 8.79
N SER A 88 20.02 -14.98 8.92
CA SER A 88 19.40 -16.27 8.62
C SER A 88 18.21 -16.55 9.53
N THR A 89 18.32 -16.24 10.82
CA THR A 89 17.23 -16.41 11.78
C THR A 89 16.19 -15.31 11.62
N LYS A 90 16.64 -14.07 11.43
CA LYS A 90 15.81 -12.86 11.39
C LYS A 90 14.88 -12.76 10.17
N TYR A 91 15.32 -13.31 9.04
CA TYR A 91 14.56 -13.38 7.79
C TYR A 91 14.15 -14.83 7.44
N GLU A 92 14.11 -15.73 8.43
CA GLU A 92 13.55 -17.09 8.30
C GLU A 92 14.11 -17.89 7.11
N GLY A 93 15.42 -17.77 6.86
CA GLY A 93 16.09 -18.46 5.76
C GLY A 93 15.87 -17.85 4.38
N PHE A 94 15.34 -16.62 4.28
CA PHE A 94 15.24 -15.89 3.01
C PHE A 94 16.61 -15.75 2.35
N ASP A 95 16.72 -16.24 1.12
CA ASP A 95 17.91 -16.08 0.28
C ASP A 95 17.64 -15.05 -0.82
N PRO A 96 18.27 -13.85 -0.76
CA PRO A 96 18.07 -12.79 -1.75
C PRO A 96 18.57 -13.19 -3.14
N SER A 97 19.42 -14.22 -3.27
CA SER A 97 19.91 -14.69 -4.57
C SER A 97 18.97 -15.71 -5.24
N SER A 98 18.14 -16.41 -4.45
CA SER A 98 17.16 -17.40 -4.90
C SER A 98 15.87 -16.73 -5.37
N ALA A 99 15.38 -17.09 -6.57
CA ALA A 99 14.08 -16.60 -7.04
C ALA A 99 12.91 -17.20 -6.23
N GLU A 100 13.10 -18.42 -5.74
CA GLU A 100 12.12 -19.19 -4.96
C GLU A 100 11.81 -18.50 -3.62
N SER A 101 12.81 -17.88 -2.99
CA SER A 101 12.61 -17.12 -1.76
C SER A 101 11.63 -15.94 -1.92
N TYR A 102 11.42 -15.44 -3.14
CA TYR A 102 10.48 -14.34 -3.41
C TYR A 102 9.03 -14.82 -3.57
N ILE A 103 8.78 -16.14 -3.64
CA ILE A 103 7.41 -16.70 -3.68
C ILE A 103 6.64 -16.28 -2.42
N ILE A 104 7.30 -16.09 -1.28
CA ILE A 104 6.65 -15.67 -0.03
C ILE A 104 5.85 -14.36 -0.18
N PHE A 105 6.33 -13.44 -1.03
CA PHE A 105 5.63 -12.17 -1.28
C PHE A 105 4.34 -12.36 -2.08
N SER A 106 4.14 -13.48 -2.78
CA SER A 106 2.87 -13.77 -3.49
C SER A 106 1.70 -13.96 -2.53
N PHE A 107 1.98 -14.40 -1.30
CA PHE A 107 0.98 -14.57 -0.25
C PHE A 107 0.70 -13.27 0.52
N LEU A 108 1.46 -12.20 0.27
CA LEU A 108 1.27 -10.92 0.93
C LEU A 108 0.04 -10.21 0.38
N GLN A 109 -1.00 -10.09 1.21
CA GLN A 109 -2.09 -9.16 0.97
C GLN A 109 -1.66 -7.76 1.42
N ASN A 110 -1.34 -6.88 0.48
CA ASN A 110 -1.00 -5.49 0.77
C ASN A 110 -2.23 -4.59 0.59
N THR A 111 -2.95 -4.31 1.68
CA THR A 111 -4.12 -3.41 1.70
C THR A 111 -3.79 -2.00 1.22
N TYR A 112 -2.53 -1.56 1.33
CA TYR A 112 -2.07 -0.23 0.93
C TYR A 112 -1.43 -0.19 -0.46
N LEU A 113 -1.58 -1.26 -1.26
CA LEU A 113 -0.95 -1.35 -2.58
C LEU A 113 -1.43 -0.24 -3.51
N GLU A 114 -2.74 0.02 -3.56
CA GLU A 114 -3.31 1.04 -4.45
C GLU A 114 -2.78 2.44 -4.10
N GLN A 115 -2.78 2.78 -2.81
CA GLN A 115 -2.23 4.03 -2.28
C GLN A 115 -0.74 4.17 -2.59
N SER A 116 0.02 3.08 -2.44
CA SER A 116 1.45 3.04 -2.75
C SER A 116 1.72 3.27 -4.24
N LEU A 117 0.95 2.62 -5.12
CA LEU A 117 1.06 2.80 -6.58
C LEU A 117 0.61 4.21 -7.02
N ASN A 118 -0.40 4.77 -6.36
CA ASN A 118 -0.86 6.13 -6.60
C ASN A 118 0.23 7.14 -6.24
N TYR A 119 0.82 7.02 -5.05
CA TYR A 119 1.94 7.88 -4.65
C TYR A 119 3.15 7.71 -5.58
N ALA A 120 3.52 6.47 -5.93
CA ALA A 120 4.59 6.18 -6.87
C ALA A 120 4.34 6.85 -8.24
N SER A 121 3.09 6.90 -8.70
CA SER A 121 2.70 7.56 -9.95
C SER A 121 2.89 9.08 -9.87
N HIS A 122 2.58 9.70 -8.73
CA HIS A 122 2.88 11.11 -8.50
C HIS A 122 4.39 11.40 -8.53
N VAL A 123 5.20 10.53 -7.92
CA VAL A 123 6.67 10.66 -7.93
C VAL A 123 7.22 10.64 -9.36
N GLU A 124 6.85 9.62 -10.15
CA GLU A 124 7.31 9.49 -11.53
C GLU A 124 6.80 10.62 -12.44
N HIS A 125 5.58 11.13 -12.20
CA HIS A 125 5.05 12.30 -12.89
C HIS A 125 5.91 13.55 -12.64
N GLU A 126 6.27 13.81 -11.39
CA GLU A 126 7.10 14.96 -11.00
C GLU A 126 8.53 14.84 -11.53
N PHE A 127 9.10 13.63 -11.53
CA PHE A 127 10.39 13.38 -12.17
C PHE A 127 10.38 13.69 -13.66
N LYS A 128 9.36 13.19 -14.37
CA LYS A 128 9.23 13.41 -15.82
C LYS A 128 9.03 14.88 -16.18
N ASN A 129 8.09 15.54 -15.51
CA ASN A 129 7.56 16.81 -15.97
C ASN A 129 8.24 18.04 -15.34
N ARG A 130 8.88 17.87 -14.18
CA ARG A 130 9.46 18.99 -13.43
C ARG A 130 10.95 18.83 -13.19
N ALA A 131 11.41 17.64 -12.81
CA ALA A 131 12.86 17.37 -12.73
C ALA A 131 13.49 17.04 -14.09
N LEU A 132 12.67 16.86 -15.14
CA LEU A 132 13.07 16.54 -16.51
C LEU A 132 13.94 15.28 -16.61
N ARG A 133 13.69 14.31 -15.73
CA ARG A 133 14.37 13.02 -15.73
C ARG A 133 13.56 12.01 -16.54
N LYS A 134 14.23 11.03 -17.13
CA LYS A 134 13.56 9.95 -17.84
C LYS A 134 12.84 9.06 -16.84
N SER A 135 11.52 9.18 -16.74
CA SER A 135 10.71 8.22 -16.00
C SER A 135 10.71 6.88 -16.72
N ARG A 136 11.02 5.81 -15.98
CA ARG A 136 10.92 4.41 -16.42
C ARG A 136 9.69 3.74 -15.81
N GLY A 137 8.88 4.51 -15.09
CA GLY A 137 7.54 4.17 -14.66
C GLY A 137 7.47 3.58 -13.25
N VAL A 138 6.24 3.29 -12.87
CA VAL A 138 5.90 2.63 -11.60
C VAL A 138 6.00 1.13 -11.77
N LYS A 139 6.61 0.48 -10.78
CA LYS A 139 6.91 -0.95 -10.79
C LYS A 139 6.49 -1.61 -9.48
N GLN A 140 6.44 -2.93 -9.50
CA GLN A 140 6.28 -3.76 -8.32
C GLN A 140 7.43 -4.75 -8.24
N ALA A 141 7.93 -4.99 -7.03
CA ALA A 141 8.86 -6.05 -6.70
C ALA A 141 8.86 -6.34 -5.20
N GLY A 142 9.44 -7.49 -4.82
CA GLY A 142 9.49 -7.97 -3.44
C GLY A 142 10.64 -7.36 -2.63
N PHE A 143 10.53 -6.11 -2.20
CA PHE A 143 11.54 -5.47 -1.36
C PHE A 143 11.31 -5.74 0.12
N LEU A 144 12.28 -6.32 0.82
CA LEU A 144 12.17 -6.62 2.25
C LEU A 144 11.86 -5.37 3.09
N VAL A 145 12.43 -4.21 2.71
CA VAL A 145 12.19 -2.93 3.39
C VAL A 145 10.73 -2.46 3.31
N LEU A 146 10.01 -2.85 2.26
CA LEU A 146 8.59 -2.51 2.06
C LEU A 146 7.65 -3.58 2.58
N TRP A 147 8.14 -4.78 2.91
CA TRP A 147 7.29 -5.91 3.29
C TRP A 147 6.64 -5.71 4.65
N LYS A 148 7.45 -5.29 5.62
CA LYS A 148 7.01 -5.19 7.01
C LYS A 148 6.37 -3.84 7.33
N THR A 149 6.20 -2.94 6.38
CA THR A 149 5.55 -1.64 6.60
C THR A 149 4.03 -1.78 6.70
N THR A 150 3.40 -1.15 7.71
CA THR A 150 1.95 -1.21 7.95
C THR A 150 1.20 0.01 7.41
N MET A 151 1.76 0.68 6.41
CA MET A 151 1.23 1.89 5.77
C MET A 151 1.59 1.88 4.27
N PRO A 152 1.02 2.78 3.43
CA PRO A 152 1.49 2.95 2.06
C PRO A 152 3.00 3.15 2.00
N SER A 153 3.68 2.42 1.12
CA SER A 153 5.14 2.40 1.08
C SER A 153 5.69 2.31 -0.33
N VAL A 154 6.73 3.10 -0.60
CA VAL A 154 7.43 3.08 -1.90
C VAL A 154 8.94 3.09 -1.73
N LEU A 155 9.63 2.53 -2.72
CA LEU A 155 11.07 2.66 -2.93
C LEU A 155 11.31 3.48 -4.20
N VAL A 156 12.00 4.61 -4.07
CA VAL A 156 12.29 5.55 -5.15
C VAL A 156 13.73 5.36 -5.61
N GLU A 157 13.92 4.98 -6.86
CA GLU A 157 15.21 4.97 -7.54
C GLU A 157 15.40 6.28 -8.31
N ALA A 158 16.18 7.22 -7.74
CA ALA A 158 16.26 8.58 -8.28
C ALA A 158 17.22 8.74 -9.48
N GLY A 159 17.98 7.70 -9.82
CA GLY A 159 18.95 7.70 -10.91
C GLY A 159 19.86 6.47 -10.85
N PHE A 160 20.76 6.32 -11.81
CA PHE A 160 21.71 5.20 -11.88
C PHE A 160 23.14 5.66 -11.56
N LEU A 161 23.70 5.26 -10.41
CA LEU A 161 25.09 5.61 -10.05
C LEU A 161 26.13 5.01 -10.99
N THR A 162 25.83 3.88 -11.64
CA THR A 162 26.75 3.26 -12.60
C THR A 162 26.84 4.02 -13.93
N ASN A 163 26.00 5.03 -14.15
CA ASN A 163 26.07 5.90 -15.32
C ASN A 163 26.81 7.21 -14.99
N PRO A 164 27.95 7.51 -15.62
CA PRO A 164 28.77 8.68 -15.28
C PRO A 164 28.10 10.05 -15.47
N GLN A 165 27.07 10.15 -16.31
CA GLN A 165 26.30 11.40 -16.45
C GLN A 165 25.32 11.56 -15.30
N GLU A 166 24.66 10.45 -14.92
CA GLU A 166 23.73 10.41 -13.81
C GLU A 166 24.45 10.61 -12.48
N GLU A 167 25.58 9.94 -12.24
CA GLU A 167 26.42 10.12 -11.06
C GLU A 167 26.77 11.60 -10.85
N ARG A 168 27.28 12.27 -11.89
CA ARG A 168 27.61 13.71 -11.82
C ARG A 168 26.39 14.57 -11.49
N TYR A 169 25.23 14.24 -12.06
CA TYR A 169 23.98 14.94 -11.75
C TYR A 169 23.52 14.69 -10.30
N LEU A 170 23.53 13.45 -9.84
CA LEU A 170 23.11 13.01 -8.50
C LEU A 170 24.02 13.57 -7.40
N MET A 171 25.30 13.79 -7.70
CA MET A 171 26.27 14.41 -6.80
C MET A 171 26.21 15.94 -6.80
N SER A 172 25.52 16.56 -7.78
CA SER A 172 25.41 18.02 -7.86
C SER A 172 24.32 18.56 -6.95
N SER A 173 24.55 19.74 -6.36
CA SER A 173 23.54 20.41 -5.51
C SER A 173 22.23 20.66 -6.27
N ALA A 174 22.32 21.07 -7.55
CA ALA A 174 21.14 21.30 -8.37
C ALA A 174 20.34 20.01 -8.65
N GLY A 175 21.04 18.89 -8.93
CA GLY A 175 20.37 17.61 -9.15
C GLY A 175 19.68 17.09 -7.88
N GLN A 176 20.34 17.18 -6.73
CA GLN A 176 19.76 16.83 -5.43
C GLN A 176 18.54 17.71 -5.11
N GLU A 177 18.63 19.01 -5.38
CA GLU A 177 17.53 19.96 -5.17
C GLU A 177 16.33 19.61 -6.04
N TYR A 178 16.54 19.35 -7.34
CA TYR A 178 15.45 18.99 -8.25
C TYR A 178 14.79 17.65 -7.91
N ILE A 179 15.58 16.64 -7.52
CA ILE A 179 15.07 15.34 -7.05
C ILE A 179 14.26 15.52 -5.77
N ALA A 180 14.82 16.21 -4.77
CA ALA A 180 14.16 16.47 -3.51
C ALA A 180 12.84 17.23 -3.70
N SER A 181 12.86 18.23 -4.56
CA SER A 181 11.70 19.07 -4.89
C SER A 181 10.64 18.29 -5.66
N ALA A 182 11.03 17.34 -6.52
CA ALA A 182 10.09 16.45 -7.22
C ALA A 182 9.36 15.51 -6.26
N ILE A 183 10.10 14.83 -5.37
CA ILE A 183 9.48 13.93 -4.38
C ILE A 183 8.60 14.73 -3.41
N TYR A 184 9.03 15.93 -2.99
CA TYR A 184 8.21 16.83 -2.17
C TYR A 184 6.89 17.23 -2.86
N ARG A 185 6.93 17.64 -4.13
CA ARG A 185 5.70 17.99 -4.88
C ARG A 185 4.78 16.79 -5.03
N ALA A 186 5.33 15.61 -5.28
CA ALA A 186 4.56 14.37 -5.35
C ALA A 186 3.87 14.10 -4.01
N PHE A 187 4.58 14.25 -2.90
CA PHE A 187 4.03 14.12 -1.55
C PHE A 187 2.91 15.12 -1.29
N LYS A 188 3.14 16.40 -1.61
CA LYS A 188 2.14 17.46 -1.46
C LYS A 188 0.85 17.15 -2.24
N ASN A 189 0.98 16.70 -3.49
CA ASN A 189 -0.15 16.35 -4.34
C ASN A 189 -0.90 15.12 -3.80
N TYR A 190 -0.15 14.10 -3.36
CA TYR A 190 -0.72 12.91 -2.75
C TYR A 190 -1.47 13.24 -1.46
N LYS A 191 -0.87 13.98 -0.53
CA LYS A 191 -1.53 14.44 0.70
C LYS A 191 -2.81 15.19 0.39
N ALA A 192 -2.79 16.15 -0.54
CA ALA A 192 -3.99 16.88 -0.94
C ALA A 192 -5.09 15.95 -1.49
N SER A 193 -4.72 14.90 -2.22
CA SER A 193 -5.69 13.91 -2.71
C SER A 193 -6.31 13.07 -1.59
N ILE A 194 -5.54 12.74 -0.55
CA ILE A 194 -6.00 12.01 0.63
C ILE A 194 -6.88 12.94 1.49
N ASP A 195 -6.42 14.14 1.80
CA ASP A 195 -7.17 15.14 2.57
C ASP A 195 -8.50 15.48 1.89
N ALA A 196 -8.52 15.65 0.56
CA ALA A 196 -9.74 15.94 -0.18
C ALA A 196 -10.75 14.79 -0.09
N LYS A 197 -10.28 13.53 -0.15
CA LYS A 197 -11.13 12.35 0.08
C LYS A 197 -11.68 12.36 1.50
N SER A 198 -10.84 12.61 2.51
CA SER A 198 -11.27 12.68 3.92
C SER A 198 -12.24 13.83 4.20
N GLN A 199 -12.05 15.01 3.58
CA GLN A 199 -12.94 16.16 3.73
C GLN A 199 -14.25 16.00 2.95
N PHE A 200 -14.21 15.35 1.79
CA PHE A 200 -15.42 15.00 1.05
C PHE A 200 -16.29 14.04 1.86
N VAL A 201 -15.68 13.01 2.45
CA VAL A 201 -16.30 12.10 3.41
C VAL A 201 -16.91 12.89 4.59
N ALA A 202 -16.13 13.77 5.23
CA ALA A 202 -16.62 14.57 6.35
C ALA A 202 -17.74 15.58 5.99
N LYS A 203 -17.87 15.99 4.73
CA LYS A 203 -18.94 16.89 4.24
C LYS A 203 -20.21 16.16 3.84
N ILE A 204 -20.12 14.90 3.41
CA ILE A 204 -21.28 14.05 3.17
C ILE A 204 -21.97 13.67 4.49
N ASP A 205 -21.18 13.61 5.56
CA ASP A 205 -21.55 13.15 6.91
C ASP A 205 -22.70 13.92 7.59
N SER A 206 -22.97 15.18 7.23
CA SER A 206 -23.95 15.98 7.99
C SER A 206 -25.40 15.95 7.51
N SER A 207 -25.72 15.50 6.30
CA SER A 207 -27.12 15.63 5.79
C SER A 207 -27.64 14.56 4.83
N LEU A 208 -26.79 13.75 4.20
CA LEU A 208 -27.23 12.77 3.18
C LEU A 208 -27.29 11.33 3.69
N ILE A 209 -26.49 11.00 4.70
CA ILE A 209 -26.29 9.63 5.20
C ILE A 209 -27.61 9.00 5.69
N LYS A 210 -28.42 9.71 6.48
CA LYS A 210 -29.68 9.17 7.02
C LYS A 210 -30.77 8.84 5.99
N GLN A 211 -30.76 9.47 4.82
CA GLN A 211 -31.83 9.29 3.84
C GLN A 211 -31.45 8.32 2.71
N SER A 212 -30.14 8.11 2.49
CA SER A 212 -29.63 7.13 1.53
C SER A 212 -29.43 5.74 2.14
N GLU A 213 -29.16 5.61 3.44
CA GLU A 213 -28.90 4.31 4.10
C GLU A 213 -30.11 3.36 4.08
N GLU A 214 -31.34 3.85 4.37
CA GLU A 214 -32.57 3.03 4.32
C GLU A 214 -32.87 2.48 2.91
N ILE A 215 -32.50 3.22 1.85
CA ILE A 215 -32.76 2.81 0.45
C ILE A 215 -31.63 1.92 -0.08
N ILE A 216 -30.42 2.05 0.45
CA ILE A 216 -29.23 1.32 -0.01
C ILE A 216 -29.16 -0.07 0.62
N GLU A 217 -29.37 -0.22 1.93
CA GLU A 217 -29.31 -1.54 2.57
C GLU A 217 -30.29 -2.54 1.92
N SER A 218 -31.53 -2.13 1.63
CA SER A 218 -32.51 -3.02 0.96
C SER A 218 -32.07 -3.57 -0.39
N ASN A 219 -31.18 -2.88 -1.12
CA ASN A 219 -30.68 -3.30 -2.44
C ASN A 219 -29.45 -4.24 -2.39
N TYR A 220 -28.71 -4.24 -1.28
CA TYR A 220 -27.48 -5.03 -1.10
C TYR A 220 -27.62 -6.19 -0.10
N TYR A 221 -28.82 -6.39 0.45
CA TYR A 221 -29.27 -7.64 1.09
C TYR A 221 -30.24 -8.44 0.20
N ALA A 222 -30.61 -7.92 -0.97
CA ALA A 222 -31.51 -8.56 -1.92
C ALA A 222 -30.73 -9.42 -2.93
N ASP A 223 -30.53 -10.69 -2.57
CA ASP A 223 -30.50 -11.89 -3.43
C ASP A 223 -29.57 -12.97 -2.83
N THR A 224 -29.97 -13.53 -1.69
CA THR A 224 -29.24 -14.58 -0.96
C THR A 224 -29.72 -16.00 -1.26
N SER A 225 -30.69 -16.18 -2.17
CA SER A 225 -31.43 -17.45 -2.26
C SER A 225 -30.93 -18.44 -3.33
N SER A 226 -29.85 -18.15 -4.08
CA SER A 226 -29.34 -19.13 -5.06
C SER A 226 -27.84 -19.11 -5.44
N SER A 227 -27.00 -18.18 -4.95
CA SER A 227 -25.57 -18.17 -5.33
C SER A 227 -24.71 -18.97 -4.36
N LYS A 228 -23.78 -19.77 -4.88
CA LYS A 228 -22.81 -20.57 -4.10
C LYS A 228 -21.78 -19.74 -3.33
N VAL A 229 -21.68 -18.45 -3.65
CA VAL A 229 -20.73 -17.49 -3.08
C VAL A 229 -21.40 -16.13 -2.96
N HIS A 230 -21.16 -15.44 -1.85
CA HIS A 230 -21.59 -14.07 -1.58
C HIS A 230 -20.39 -13.17 -1.27
N PHE A 231 -20.44 -11.93 -1.73
CA PHE A 231 -19.48 -10.91 -1.37
C PHE A 231 -20.00 -10.02 -0.26
N LYS A 232 -19.12 -9.72 0.70
CA LYS A 232 -19.38 -8.82 1.83
C LYS A 232 -18.26 -7.81 1.97
N VAL A 233 -18.49 -6.70 2.64
CA VAL A 233 -17.44 -5.74 2.99
C VAL A 233 -17.02 -5.98 4.44
N GLN A 234 -15.78 -6.43 4.66
CA GLN A 234 -15.20 -6.57 5.99
C GLN A 234 -14.75 -5.20 6.49
N ILE A 235 -15.25 -4.79 7.66
CA ILE A 235 -14.99 -3.47 8.26
C ILE A 235 -14.07 -3.53 9.48
N ALA A 236 -13.96 -4.71 10.13
CA ALA A 236 -13.04 -4.89 11.25
C ALA A 236 -12.62 -6.35 11.46
N SER A 237 -11.53 -6.53 12.20
CA SER A 237 -11.10 -7.81 12.76
C SER A 237 -10.54 -7.59 14.17
N SER A 238 -10.86 -8.47 15.12
CA SER A 238 -10.44 -8.35 16.51
C SER A 238 -10.17 -9.72 17.14
N SER A 239 -9.16 -9.82 18.00
CA SER A 239 -8.93 -11.03 18.80
C SER A 239 -9.96 -11.21 19.93
N ASN A 240 -10.68 -10.14 20.26
CA ASN A 240 -11.76 -10.12 21.26
C ASN A 240 -13.08 -9.73 20.58
N SER A 241 -14.19 -10.33 20.99
CA SER A 241 -15.51 -9.94 20.45
C SER A 241 -15.84 -8.48 20.79
N ILE A 242 -16.29 -7.76 19.77
CA ILE A 242 -16.85 -6.41 19.81
C ILE A 242 -18.36 -6.55 19.57
N PRO A 243 -19.22 -6.07 20.47
CA PRO A 243 -20.66 -6.13 20.25
C PRO A 243 -21.07 -5.42 18.95
N VAL A 244 -21.85 -6.09 18.11
CA VAL A 244 -22.27 -5.58 16.78
C VAL A 244 -23.11 -4.30 16.85
N HIS A 245 -23.74 -4.01 17.99
CA HIS A 245 -24.49 -2.78 18.25
C HIS A 245 -23.71 -1.73 19.06
N SER A 246 -22.39 -1.88 19.17
CA SER A 246 -21.56 -0.91 19.89
C SER A 246 -21.33 0.36 19.07
N ASP A 247 -20.93 1.44 19.76
CA ASP A 247 -20.56 2.71 19.12
C ASP A 247 -19.44 2.55 18.07
N PHE A 248 -18.66 1.47 18.14
CA PHE A 248 -17.63 1.14 17.15
C PHE A 248 -18.20 0.94 15.74
N PHE A 249 -19.45 0.46 15.63
CA PHE A 249 -20.14 0.24 14.36
C PHE A 249 -21.23 1.27 14.05
N LYS A 250 -21.17 2.42 14.72
CA LYS A 250 -22.17 3.49 14.54
C LYS A 250 -22.27 3.89 13.05
N GLY A 251 -23.50 3.88 12.54
CA GLY A 251 -23.80 4.12 11.12
C GLY A 251 -24.05 2.86 10.30
N PHE A 252 -23.94 1.66 10.87
CA PHE A 252 -24.30 0.41 10.20
C PHE A 252 -25.18 -0.43 11.12
N GLU A 253 -26.40 -0.74 10.69
CA GLU A 253 -27.35 -1.50 11.52
C GLU A 253 -27.18 -3.02 11.36
N ASN A 254 -26.72 -3.47 10.20
CA ASN A 254 -26.66 -4.88 9.81
C ASN A 254 -25.24 -5.45 9.81
N VAL A 255 -24.50 -5.21 10.92
CA VAL A 255 -23.17 -5.77 11.11
C VAL A 255 -23.27 -7.26 11.46
N GLU A 256 -22.60 -8.08 10.68
CA GLU A 256 -22.48 -9.51 10.93
C GLU A 256 -21.11 -9.83 11.53
N GLU A 257 -21.11 -10.66 12.59
CA GLU A 257 -19.90 -11.23 13.19
C GLU A 257 -19.71 -12.67 12.72
N PHE A 258 -18.49 -13.02 12.33
CA PHE A 258 -18.10 -14.42 12.09
C PHE A 258 -16.72 -14.68 12.69
N LYS A 259 -16.54 -15.90 13.20
CA LYS A 259 -15.27 -16.34 13.76
C LYS A 259 -14.46 -17.06 12.70
N PHE A 260 -13.23 -16.61 12.47
CA PHE A 260 -12.28 -17.25 11.58
C PHE A 260 -10.95 -17.42 12.31
N ASP A 261 -10.53 -18.66 12.50
CA ASP A 261 -9.42 -19.05 13.38
C ASP A 261 -9.55 -18.42 14.79
N ASN A 262 -8.57 -17.58 15.17
CA ASN A 262 -8.49 -16.90 16.46
C ASN A 262 -9.05 -15.47 16.45
N TYR A 263 -9.70 -15.03 15.37
CA TYR A 263 -10.20 -13.67 15.22
C TYR A 263 -11.71 -13.63 14.95
N TYR A 264 -12.35 -12.62 15.51
CA TYR A 264 -13.69 -12.16 15.14
C TYR A 264 -13.57 -11.20 13.97
N LYS A 265 -14.35 -11.44 12.93
CA LYS A 265 -14.43 -10.60 11.74
C LYS A 265 -15.82 -9.99 11.65
N TYR A 266 -15.87 -8.73 11.24
CA TYR A 266 -17.09 -7.94 11.17
C TYR A 266 -17.33 -7.49 9.74
N THR A 267 -18.52 -7.74 9.22
CA THR A 267 -18.90 -7.40 7.84
C THR A 267 -20.22 -6.67 7.75
N VAL A 268 -20.38 -5.91 6.67
CA VAL A 268 -21.63 -5.27 6.26
C VAL A 268 -21.88 -5.52 4.78
N GLY A 269 -23.16 -5.53 4.38
CA GLY A 269 -23.61 -5.84 3.02
C GLY A 269 -23.38 -7.30 2.62
N SER A 270 -24.25 -7.84 1.76
CA SER A 270 -24.14 -9.21 1.28
C SER A 270 -24.82 -9.40 -0.08
N THR A 271 -24.03 -9.49 -1.15
CA THR A 271 -24.56 -9.64 -2.51
C THR A 271 -23.82 -10.69 -3.33
N SER A 272 -24.49 -11.31 -4.29
CA SER A 272 -23.91 -12.23 -5.28
C SER A 272 -23.17 -11.52 -6.42
N SER A 273 -23.32 -10.20 -6.58
CA SER A 273 -22.65 -9.42 -7.64
C SER A 273 -21.42 -8.68 -7.12
N PHE A 274 -20.29 -8.92 -7.80
CA PHE A 274 -19.05 -8.23 -7.47
C PHE A 274 -19.10 -6.73 -7.80
N GLU A 275 -19.80 -6.34 -8.86
CA GLU A 275 -19.97 -4.94 -9.24
C GLU A 275 -20.73 -4.17 -8.15
N LYS A 276 -21.84 -4.77 -7.68
CA LYS A 276 -22.66 -4.21 -6.59
C LYS A 276 -21.86 -4.04 -5.30
N ILE A 277 -21.11 -5.05 -4.87
CA ILE A 277 -20.34 -4.93 -3.61
C ILE A 277 -19.18 -3.92 -3.73
N VAL A 278 -18.62 -3.72 -4.93
CA VAL A 278 -17.61 -2.67 -5.17
C VAL A 278 -18.20 -1.27 -5.02
N GLU A 279 -19.44 -1.06 -5.47
CA GLU A 279 -20.15 0.20 -5.23
C GLU A 279 -20.47 0.39 -3.76
N TYR A 280 -20.95 -0.65 -3.08
CA TYR A 280 -21.25 -0.60 -1.66
C TYR A 280 -20.00 -0.34 -0.80
N LYS A 281 -18.86 -0.97 -1.13
CA LYS A 281 -17.57 -0.73 -0.46
C LYS A 281 -17.19 0.76 -0.48
N LYS A 282 -17.41 1.48 -1.58
CA LYS A 282 -17.09 2.92 -1.65
C LYS A 282 -17.89 3.76 -0.66
N ILE A 283 -19.07 3.30 -0.26
CA ILE A 283 -19.90 3.94 0.77
C ILE A 283 -19.35 3.57 2.14
N VAL A 284 -19.05 2.28 2.36
CA VAL A 284 -18.51 1.78 3.63
C VAL A 284 -17.15 2.41 3.96
N GLU A 285 -16.29 2.62 2.96
CA GLU A 285 -14.97 3.25 3.09
C GLU A 285 -15.01 4.69 3.61
N GLN A 286 -16.18 5.34 3.58
CA GLN A 286 -16.36 6.67 4.16
C GLN A 286 -16.25 6.62 5.70
N THR A 287 -16.72 5.53 6.32
CA THR A 287 -16.68 5.34 7.78
C THR A 287 -15.55 4.41 8.20
N PHE A 288 -15.25 3.40 7.37
CA PHE A 288 -14.21 2.39 7.61
C PHE A 288 -13.19 2.40 6.46
N PRO A 289 -12.17 3.28 6.49
CA PRO A 289 -11.21 3.43 5.40
C PRO A 289 -10.42 2.15 5.06
N ASP A 290 -10.25 1.25 6.03
CA ASP A 290 -9.57 -0.03 5.86
C ASP A 290 -10.54 -1.17 5.41
N ALA A 291 -11.78 -0.85 5.05
CA ALA A 291 -12.76 -1.82 4.63
C ALA A 291 -12.37 -2.50 3.31
N PHE A 292 -12.59 -3.81 3.20
CA PHE A 292 -12.28 -4.55 1.98
C PHE A 292 -13.31 -5.63 1.66
N ILE A 293 -13.41 -6.02 0.39
CA ILE A 293 -14.35 -7.05 -0.04
C ILE A 293 -13.78 -8.42 0.28
N ILE A 294 -14.61 -9.26 0.88
CA ILE A 294 -14.39 -10.69 1.04
C ILE A 294 -15.45 -11.47 0.27
N ALA A 295 -15.12 -12.70 -0.11
CA ALA A 295 -16.09 -13.66 -0.62
C ALA A 295 -16.25 -14.79 0.40
N ILE A 296 -17.50 -15.21 0.61
CA ILE A 296 -17.89 -16.26 1.54
C ILE A 296 -18.72 -17.30 0.79
N ASP A 297 -18.43 -18.59 0.99
CA ASP A 297 -19.24 -19.67 0.43
C ASP A 297 -20.46 -20.02 1.32
N GLU A 298 -21.29 -20.95 0.84
CA GLU A 298 -22.46 -21.48 1.55
C GLU A 298 -22.14 -22.09 2.93
N ASN A 299 -20.89 -22.46 3.19
CA ASN A 299 -20.42 -23.03 4.46
C ASN A 299 -19.73 -21.99 5.35
N LEU A 300 -19.85 -20.70 5.04
CA LEU A 300 -19.23 -19.58 5.74
C LEU A 300 -17.68 -19.56 5.66
N ASN A 301 -17.08 -20.24 4.68
CA ASN A 301 -15.64 -20.18 4.46
C ASN A 301 -15.25 -19.00 3.59
N LEU A 302 -14.10 -18.40 3.90
CA LEU A 302 -13.47 -17.41 3.03
C LEU A 302 -13.01 -18.05 1.72
N VAL A 303 -13.44 -17.48 0.60
CA VAL A 303 -13.04 -17.88 -0.75
C VAL A 303 -12.16 -16.78 -1.36
N PRO A 304 -11.02 -17.12 -1.98
CA PRO A 304 -10.26 -16.16 -2.77
C PRO A 304 -11.13 -15.47 -3.84
N ILE A 305 -11.04 -14.15 -3.97
CA ILE A 305 -11.92 -13.36 -4.87
C ILE A 305 -11.86 -13.84 -6.33
N ASN A 306 -10.68 -14.22 -6.82
CA ASN A 306 -10.50 -14.78 -8.16
C ASN A 306 -11.27 -16.10 -8.35
N GLU A 307 -11.28 -16.96 -7.33
CA GLU A 307 -12.02 -18.21 -7.33
C GLU A 307 -13.53 -17.96 -7.23
N ALA A 308 -13.95 -17.04 -6.36
CA ALA A 308 -15.33 -16.61 -6.23
C ALA A 308 -15.89 -16.08 -7.57
N LEU A 309 -15.14 -15.24 -8.28
CA LEU A 309 -15.52 -14.70 -9.59
C LEU A 309 -15.62 -15.78 -10.66
N ASN A 310 -14.81 -16.85 -10.59
CA ASN A 310 -14.92 -17.97 -11.51
C ASN A 310 -16.16 -18.83 -11.23
N ARG A 311 -16.53 -19.01 -9.96
CA ARG A 311 -17.72 -19.77 -9.55
C ARG A 311 -19.04 -19.09 -9.95
N ILE A 312 -19.03 -17.78 -10.17
CA ILE A 312 -20.21 -16.99 -10.61
C ILE A 312 -20.36 -17.02 -12.14
N LYS A 313 -19.28 -17.34 -12.89
CA LYS A 313 -19.30 -17.44 -14.35
C LYS A 313 -19.75 -18.82 -14.88
N MET A 314 -19.89 -19.81 -14.00
CA MET A 314 -20.37 -21.17 -14.30
C MET A 314 -21.84 -21.31 -13.94
#